data_AF-A0A7C1AVU0-F1
#
_entry.id   AF-A0A7C1AVU0-F1
#
_cell.length_a   1.000
_cell.length_b   1.000
_cell.length_c   1.000
_cell.angle_alpha   90.00
_cell.angle_beta   90.00
_cell.angle_gamma   90.00
#
_symmetry.space_group_name_H-M   'P 1'
#
loop_
_entity.id
_entity.type
_entity.pdbx_description
1 polymer ?
#
loop_
_entity_poly.entity_id
_entity_poly.type
_entity_poly.pdbx_seq_one_letter_code
_entity_poly.pdbx_strand_id
1 'polypeptide(L)'
;MPEPFILILDDPVVKPDLVRSILRSREELGQTYLVISHDHEFIKAICDRVMLIREGKVISIGDPDEIVRLFNELETPMGAGATDTEGFYGFGE
;
A
#
# COMPACT_ATOMS: atom_id res chain seq x y z
N MET A 1 -1.12 26.09 -16.63
CA MET A 1 -1.39 24.65 -16.84
C MET A 1 -2.23 24.20 -15.66
N PRO A 2 -3.33 23.45 -15.86
CA PRO A 2 -4.03 22.86 -14.72
C PRO A 2 -3.10 21.89 -14.01
N GLU A 3 -3.04 21.97 -12.68
CA GLU A 3 -2.27 21.02 -11.89
C GLU A 3 -2.96 19.65 -11.90
N PRO A 4 -2.21 18.54 -11.98
CA PRO A 4 -2.79 17.21 -12.01
C PRO A 4 -3.42 16.87 -10.65
N PHE A 5 -4.65 16.39 -10.67
CA PHE A 5 -5.36 15.99 -9.45
C PHE A 5 -4.88 14.65 -8.88
N ILE A 6 -4.21 13.83 -9.69
CA ILE A 6 -3.75 12.48 -9.32
C ILE A 6 -2.32 12.28 -9.80
N LEU A 7 -1.46 11.78 -8.92
CA LEU A 7 -0.08 11.40 -9.21
C LEU A 7 0.12 9.90 -8.92
N ILE A 8 0.72 9.18 -9.86
CA ILE A 8 1.05 7.76 -9.72
C ILE A 8 2.57 7.63 -9.61
N LEU A 9 3.05 7.03 -8.53
CA LEU A 9 4.46 6.80 -8.28
C LEU A 9 4.72 5.29 -8.27
N ASP A 10 5.49 4.82 -9.25
CA ASP A 10 5.92 3.42 -9.35
C ASP A 10 7.35 3.28 -8.85
N ASP A 11 7.51 2.61 -7.71
CA ASP A 11 8.76 2.40 -6.96
C ASP A 11 9.65 3.67 -6.87
N PRO A 12 9.13 4.78 -6.31
CA PRO A 12 9.87 6.02 -6.24
C PRO A 12 11.07 5.88 -5.29
N VAL A 13 12.17 6.56 -5.62
CA VAL A 13 13.32 6.66 -4.71
C VAL A 13 12.90 7.46 -3.47
N VAL A 14 12.77 6.78 -2.34
CA VAL A 14 12.35 7.37 -1.07
C VAL A 14 13.47 8.27 -0.53
N LYS A 15 13.18 9.57 -0.42
CA LYS A 15 14.02 10.57 0.25
C LYS A 15 13.17 11.37 1.23
N PRO A 16 13.74 11.85 2.35
CA PRO A 16 12.99 12.68 3.30
C PRO A 16 12.31 13.90 2.65
N ASP A 17 12.98 14.52 1.67
CA ASP A 17 12.44 15.67 0.92
C ASP A 17 11.24 15.30 0.05
N LEU A 18 11.21 14.08 -0.50
CA LEU A 18 10.09 13.58 -1.31
C LEU A 18 8.84 13.40 -0.43
N VAL A 19 8.99 12.75 0.72
CA VAL A 19 7.89 12.54 1.70
C VAL A 19 7.28 13.88 2.08
N ARG A 20 8.12 14.86 2.47
CA ARG A 20 7.65 16.20 2.85
C ARG A 20 6.94 16.92 1.69
N SER A 21 7.43 16.76 0.47
CA SER A 21 6.82 17.37 -0.72
C SER A 21 5.45 16.76 -1.03
N ILE A 22 5.32 15.43 -0.91
CA ILE A 22 4.04 14.73 -1.09
C ILE A 22 3.03 15.20 -0.05
N LEU A 23 3.39 15.19 1.23
CA LEU A 23 2.50 15.61 2.32
C LEU A 23 2.04 17.06 2.15
N ARG A 24 2.97 17.96 1.81
CA ARG A 24 2.65 19.38 1.56
C ARG A 24 1.72 19.56 0.37
N SER A 25 1.97 18.86 -0.74
CA SER A 25 1.12 18.94 -1.93
C SER A 25 -0.29 18.41 -1.66
N ARG A 26 -0.41 17.34 -0.88
CA ARG A 26 -1.72 16.80 -0.45
C ARG A 26 -2.51 17.84 0.35
N GLU A 27 -1.86 18.54 1.26
CA GLU A 27 -2.50 19.55 2.11
C GLU A 27 -2.83 20.85 1.37
N GLU A 28 -1.90 21.36 0.55
CA GLU A 28 -2.03 22.65 -0.12
C GLU A 28 -2.88 22.57 -1.40
N LEU A 29 -2.84 21.44 -2.11
CA LEU A 29 -3.42 21.29 -3.46
C LEU A 29 -4.52 20.22 -3.53
N GLY A 30 -4.75 19.46 -2.46
CA GLY A 30 -5.77 18.39 -2.45
C GLY A 30 -5.47 17.26 -3.43
N GLN A 31 -4.20 17.05 -3.78
CA GLN A 31 -3.79 16.04 -4.75
C GLN A 31 -3.90 14.63 -4.17
N THR A 32 -4.33 13.67 -5.00
CA THR A 32 -4.35 12.26 -4.65
C THR A 32 -3.07 11.58 -5.14
N TYR A 33 -2.45 10.77 -4.28
CA TYR A 33 -1.26 10.00 -4.61
C TYR A 33 -1.57 8.51 -4.58
N LEU A 34 -1.26 7.82 -5.68
CA LEU A 34 -1.21 6.36 -5.75
C LEU A 34 0.26 5.95 -5.78
N VAL A 35 0.69 5.19 -4.78
CA VAL A 35 2.09 4.80 -4.63
C VAL A 35 2.19 3.30 -4.63
N ILE A 36 3.08 2.78 -5.48
CA ILE A 36 3.46 1.38 -5.55
C ILE A 36 4.89 1.33 -5.02
N SER A 37 5.12 0.60 -3.93
CA SER A 37 6.44 0.45 -3.34
C SER A 37 6.53 -0.86 -2.57
N HIS A 38 7.75 -1.31 -2.35
CA HIS A 38 8.08 -2.43 -1.48
C HIS A 38 8.58 -1.96 -0.09
N ASP A 39 8.74 -0.65 0.11
CA ASP A 39 9.21 -0.08 1.39
C ASP A 39 8.04 0.11 2.36
N HIS A 40 8.00 -0.74 3.39
CA HIS A 40 6.96 -0.71 4.42
C HIS A 40 6.99 0.55 5.28
N GLU A 41 8.16 1.12 5.60
CA GLU A 41 8.25 2.33 6.42
C GLU A 41 7.72 3.53 5.65
N PHE A 42 8.04 3.61 4.36
CA PHE A 42 7.53 4.65 3.47
C PHE A 42 6.01 4.57 3.31
N ILE A 43 5.47 3.39 3.01
CA ILE A 43 4.03 3.19 2.87
C ILE A 43 3.28 3.65 4.12
N LYS A 44 3.76 3.29 5.31
CA LYS A 44 3.16 3.72 6.59
C LYS A 44 3.25 5.23 6.83
N ALA A 45 4.29 5.88 6.33
CA ALA A 45 4.51 7.30 6.56
C ALA A 45 3.65 8.21 5.68
N ILE A 46 3.27 7.76 4.47
CA ILE A 46 2.60 8.63 3.48
C ILE A 46 1.20 8.18 3.05
N CYS A 47 0.86 6.90 3.19
CA CYS A 47 -0.42 6.37 2.71
C CYS A 47 -1.47 6.40 3.81
N ASP A 48 -2.68 6.85 3.50
CA ASP A 48 -3.82 6.75 4.42
C ASP A 48 -4.46 5.36 4.37
N ARG A 49 -4.34 4.68 3.22
CA ARG A 49 -4.87 3.34 2.96
C ARG A 49 -3.92 2.58 2.07
N VAL A 50 -3.83 1.27 2.28
CA VAL A 50 -2.96 0.38 1.49
C VAL A 50 -3.79 -0.77 0.96
N MET A 51 -3.51 -1.16 -0.28
CA MET A 51 -4.10 -2.32 -0.94
C MET A 51 -3.03 -3.39 -1.12
N LEU A 52 -3.29 -4.57 -0.58
CA LEU A 52 -2.46 -5.75 -0.81
C LEU A 52 -2.99 -6.52 -2.01
N ILE A 53 -2.12 -6.73 -3.01
CA ILE A 53 -2.42 -7.54 -4.19
C ILE A 53 -1.51 -8.77 -4.19
N ARG A 54 -2.09 -9.94 -4.46
CA ARG A 54 -1.36 -11.20 -4.69
C ARG A 54 -2.03 -11.97 -5.82
N GLU A 55 -1.23 -12.51 -6.74
CA GLU A 55 -1.72 -13.29 -7.89
C GLU A 55 -2.81 -12.56 -8.70
N GLY A 56 -2.67 -11.24 -8.87
CA GLY A 56 -3.63 -10.41 -9.60
C GLY A 56 -4.96 -10.17 -8.87
N LYS A 57 -5.06 -10.55 -7.59
CA LYS A 57 -6.26 -10.40 -6.77
C LYS A 57 -5.98 -9.52 -5.57
N VAL A 58 -6.94 -8.68 -5.23
CA VAL A 58 -6.92 -7.89 -4.00
C VAL A 58 -7.18 -8.83 -2.83
N ILE A 59 -6.24 -8.90 -1.91
CA ILE A 59 -6.32 -9.74 -0.71
C ILE A 59 -6.94 -8.95 0.43
N SER A 60 -6.53 -7.70 0.62
CA SER A 60 -7.07 -6.81 1.64
C SER A 60 -6.81 -5.35 1.29
N ILE A 61 -7.67 -4.46 1.80
CA ILE A 61 -7.51 -3.00 1.71
C ILE A 61 -7.83 -2.40 3.07
N GLY A 62 -6.90 -1.67 3.65
CA GLY A 62 -7.08 -1.16 5.01
C GLY A 62 -5.99 -0.22 5.45
N ASP A 63 -5.82 -0.15 6.76
CA ASP A 63 -4.79 0.64 7.41
C ASP A 63 -3.39 0.14 7.02
N PRO A 64 -2.41 1.04 6.77
CA PRO A 64 -1.05 0.66 6.41
C PRO A 64 -0.38 -0.31 7.41
N ASP A 65 -0.61 -0.14 8.71
CA ASP A 65 0.00 -1.01 9.72
C ASP A 65 -0.58 -2.42 9.69
N GLU A 66 -1.90 -2.54 9.52
CA GLU A 66 -2.59 -3.82 9.40
C GLU A 66 -2.15 -4.56 8.13
N ILE A 67 -2.12 -3.86 6.99
CA ILE A 67 -1.76 -4.45 5.71
C ILE A 67 -0.30 -4.89 5.67
N VAL A 68 0.63 -4.10 6.23
CA VAL A 68 2.04 -4.48 6.30
C VAL A 68 2.22 -5.70 7.22
N ARG A 69 1.47 -5.81 8.32
CA ARG A 69 1.51 -7.02 9.17
C ARG A 69 1.05 -8.25 8.40
N LEU A 70 -0.11 -8.16 7.74
CA LEU A 70 -0.65 -9.23 6.90
C LEU A 70 0.33 -9.64 5.79
N PHE A 71 0.98 -8.67 5.14
CA PHE A 71 2.00 -8.95 4.13
C PHE A 71 3.16 -9.80 4.70
N ASN A 72 3.72 -9.41 5.85
CA ASN A 72 4.80 -10.15 6.49
C ASN A 72 4.39 -11.58 6.90
N GLU A 73 3.16 -11.75 7.38
CA GLU A 73 2.62 -13.08 7.72
C GLU A 73 2.48 -13.98 6.49
N LEU A 74 2.10 -13.41 5.34
CA LEU A 74 1.97 -14.13 4.07
C LEU A 74 3.32 -14.42 3.38
N GLU A 75 4.34 -13.59 3.59
CA GLU A 75 5.69 -13.78 3.05
C GLU A 75 6.57 -14.67 3.92
N THR A 76 6.28 -14.79 5.22
CA THR A 76 7.01 -15.70 6.09
C THR A 76 6.86 -17.12 5.54
N PRO A 77 7.96 -17.81 5.16
CA PRO A 77 7.85 -19.14 4.61
C PRO A 77 7.34 -20.06 5.72
N MET A 78 6.05 -20.36 5.67
CA MET A 78 5.47 -21.45 6.42
C MET A 78 6.07 -22.74 5.84
N GLY A 79 7.19 -23.18 6.43
CA GLY A 79 7.67 -24.53 6.25
C GLY A 79 6.62 -25.49 6.82
N ALA A 80 6.16 -26.40 5.97
CA ALA A 80 5.34 -27.57 6.27
C ALA A 80 3.85 -27.34 6.63
N GLY A 81 2.99 -27.55 5.64
CA GLY A 81 1.70 -28.21 5.82
C GLY A 81 0.55 -27.35 6.32
N ALA A 82 -0.15 -26.69 5.41
CA ALA A 82 -1.60 -26.61 5.45
C ALA A 82 -2.10 -26.32 4.03
N THR A 83 -2.69 -27.34 3.43
CA THR A 83 -3.71 -27.19 2.40
C THR A 83 -4.83 -26.34 2.99
N ASP A 84 -5.04 -25.12 2.49
CA ASP A 84 -6.32 -24.43 2.59
C ASP A 84 -6.36 -23.33 1.52
N THR A 85 -6.58 -23.79 0.29
CA THR A 85 -6.89 -22.93 -0.87
C THR A 85 -8.38 -22.60 -0.94
N GLU A 86 -9.09 -22.59 0.18
CA GLU A 86 -10.50 -22.18 0.27
C GLU A 86 -10.74 -21.50 1.62
N GLY A 87 -10.86 -20.17 1.67
CA GLY A 87 -11.28 -19.53 2.93
C GLY A 87 -11.20 -18.01 3.06
N PHE A 88 -10.40 -17.30 2.25
CA PHE A 88 -10.21 -15.85 2.42
C PHE A 88 -10.77 -14.98 1.28
N TYR A 89 -11.75 -15.49 0.53
CA TYR A 89 -12.64 -14.66 -0.29
C TYR A 89 -14.00 -14.57 0.40
N GLY A 90 -14.18 -13.57 1.27
CA GLY A 90 -15.49 -13.35 1.87
C GLY A 90 -15.48 -12.39 3.05
N PHE A 91 -15.25 -11.10 2.79
CA PHE A 91 -15.90 -10.03 3.55
C PHE A 91 -16.20 -8.87 2.62
N GLY A 92 -17.48 -8.69 2.35
CA GLY A 92 -18.06 -7.63 1.53
C GLY A 92 -19.50 -8.01 1.21
N GLU A 93 -20.43 -7.42 1.96
CA GLU A 93 -21.87 -7.44 1.68
C GLU A 93 -22.22 -6.98 0.26
#